data_AF-A0A4Q7U0K9-F1
#
_entry.id   AF-A0A4Q7U0K9-F1
#
_cell.length_a   1.000
_cell.length_b   1.000
_cell.length_c   1.000
_cell.angle_alpha   90.00
_cell.angle_beta   90.00
_cell.angle_gamma   90.00
#
_symmetry.space_group_name_H-M   'P 1'
#
loop_
_entity.id
_entity.type
_entity.pdbx_description
1 polymer ?
#
loop_
_entity_poly.entity_id
_entity_poly.type
_entity_poly.pdbx_seq_one_letter_code
_entity_poly.pdbx_strand_id
1 'polypeptide(L)'
;MSSRRRIAPAIVMIVGVAGALVFAALFPAYATGEWSEPQGSWEASRTQLLADTADPASGAGAALGSPLDPESVVLLEELADGGYLFAARTTAGFLAAGVARPEGPTICASADRSPNAEIACEVWRSDDERGYGIWVQRSDTAPSGFRYELEYGERAP
;
A
#
# COMPACT_ATOMS: atom_id res chain seq x y z
N MET A 1 43.27 -38.60 -47.92
CA MET A 1 43.05 -38.42 -46.46
C MET A 1 42.59 -36.98 -46.21
N SER A 2 41.31 -36.76 -45.90
CA SER A 2 40.84 -35.61 -45.09
C SER A 2 39.32 -35.74 -44.88
N SER A 3 38.93 -36.35 -43.76
CA SER A 3 37.55 -36.32 -43.26
C SER A 3 37.61 -35.87 -41.80
N ARG A 4 37.87 -34.59 -41.60
CA ARG A 4 37.71 -33.90 -40.32
C ARG A 4 37.05 -32.57 -40.61
N ARG A 5 35.73 -32.49 -40.42
CA ARG A 5 34.93 -31.28 -40.14
C ARG A 5 33.49 -31.58 -40.54
N ARG A 6 32.66 -32.02 -39.60
CA ARG A 6 31.18 -31.93 -39.69
C ARG A 6 30.43 -32.35 -38.42
N ILE A 7 31.08 -32.54 -37.28
CA ILE A 7 30.40 -32.95 -36.03
C ILE A 7 30.16 -31.76 -35.08
N ALA A 8 30.88 -30.64 -35.27
CA ALA A 8 30.76 -29.46 -34.40
C ALA A 8 29.35 -28.81 -34.35
N PRO A 9 28.59 -28.62 -35.45
CA PRO A 9 27.33 -27.89 -35.37
C PRO A 9 26.20 -28.67 -34.71
N ALA A 10 26.20 -30.01 -34.79
CA ALA A 10 25.17 -30.86 -34.19
C ALA A 10 25.25 -30.85 -32.65
N ILE A 11 26.47 -30.84 -32.09
CA ILE A 11 26.68 -30.80 -30.64
C ILE A 11 26.25 -29.46 -30.05
N VAL A 12 26.53 -28.34 -30.75
CA VAL A 12 26.12 -27.00 -30.31
C VAL A 12 24.60 -26.85 -30.27
N MET A 13 23.88 -27.40 -31.26
CA MET A 13 22.41 -27.41 -31.25
C MET A 13 21.84 -28.21 -30.08
N ILE A 14 22.39 -29.39 -29.81
CA ILE A 14 21.92 -30.26 -28.73
C ILE A 14 22.14 -29.60 -27.36
N VAL A 15 23.30 -28.96 -27.15
CA VAL A 15 23.59 -28.22 -25.91
C VAL A 15 22.68 -27.00 -25.77
N GLY A 16 22.40 -26.28 -26.86
CA GLY A 16 21.48 -25.14 -26.85
C GLY A 16 20.04 -25.54 -26.51
N VAL A 17 19.54 -26.63 -27.10
CA VAL A 17 18.18 -27.15 -26.82
C VAL A 17 18.08 -27.73 -25.42
N ALA A 18 19.09 -28.48 -24.96
CA ALA A 18 19.13 -29.01 -23.61
C ALA A 18 19.20 -27.89 -22.56
N GLY A 19 20.02 -26.86 -22.80
CA GLY A 19 20.09 -25.67 -21.96
C GLY A 19 18.76 -24.91 -21.90
N ALA A 20 18.12 -24.69 -23.05
CA ALA A 20 16.81 -24.03 -23.12
C ALA A 20 15.71 -24.83 -22.40
N LEU A 21 15.71 -26.16 -22.50
CA LEU A 21 14.76 -27.02 -21.80
C LEU A 21 14.99 -27.01 -20.29
N VAL A 22 16.25 -26.98 -19.82
CA VAL A 22 16.58 -26.84 -18.39
C VAL A 22 16.14 -25.48 -17.87
N PHE A 23 16.40 -24.40 -18.61
CA PHE A 23 15.92 -23.06 -18.23
C PHE A 23 14.39 -22.97 -18.23
N ALA A 24 13.71 -23.53 -19.23
CA ALA A 24 12.24 -23.56 -19.29
C ALA A 24 11.62 -24.44 -18.19
N ALA A 25 12.29 -25.51 -17.78
CA ALA A 25 11.84 -26.37 -16.68
C ALA A 25 12.08 -25.75 -15.30
N LEU A 26 13.12 -24.92 -15.16
CA LEU A 26 13.42 -24.20 -13.92
C LEU A 26 12.64 -22.88 -13.82
N PHE A 27 12.21 -22.28 -14.93
CA PHE A 27 11.50 -21.00 -14.96
C PHE A 27 10.27 -20.97 -14.03
N PRO A 28 9.39 -22.00 -14.00
CA PRO A 28 8.24 -22.00 -13.09
C PRO A 28 8.63 -21.98 -11.61
N ALA A 29 9.75 -22.61 -11.23
CA ALA A 29 10.23 -22.64 -9.85
C ALA A 29 10.89 -21.32 -9.40
N TYR A 30 11.35 -20.48 -10.35
CA TYR A 30 11.85 -19.13 -10.08
C TYR A 30 10.82 -18.03 -10.37
N ALA A 31 9.77 -18.33 -11.13
CA ALA A 31 8.67 -17.43 -11.44
C ALA A 31 7.59 -17.41 -10.34
N THR A 32 7.63 -18.32 -9.38
CA THR A 32 6.84 -18.28 -8.13
C THR A 32 7.43 -17.32 -7.08
N GLY A 33 8.38 -16.46 -7.45
CA GLY A 33 8.76 -15.32 -6.61
C GLY A 33 7.58 -14.35 -6.45
N GLU A 34 7.68 -13.44 -5.48
CA GLU A 34 6.69 -12.42 -5.02
C GLU A 34 5.80 -11.74 -6.09
N TRP A 35 6.14 -11.87 -7.38
CA TRP A 35 5.37 -11.41 -8.53
C TRP A 35 4.04 -12.14 -8.73
N SER A 36 3.89 -13.38 -8.23
CA SER A 36 2.65 -14.17 -8.37
C SER A 36 1.82 -14.28 -7.09
N GLU A 37 2.32 -13.77 -5.96
CA GLU A 37 1.50 -13.74 -4.74
C GLU A 37 0.43 -12.65 -4.91
N PRO A 38 -0.86 -12.97 -4.62
CA PRO A 38 -1.86 -11.93 -4.50
C PRO A 38 -1.35 -10.92 -3.48
N GLN A 39 -1.08 -9.69 -3.90
CA GLN A 39 -0.82 -8.61 -2.94
C GLN A 39 -1.97 -8.62 -1.94
N GLY A 40 -1.66 -8.68 -0.65
CA GLY A 40 -2.69 -8.61 0.39
C GLY A 40 -3.59 -7.41 0.13
N SER A 41 -4.87 -7.51 0.43
CA SER A 41 -5.86 -6.46 0.15
C SER A 41 -5.43 -5.09 0.70
N TRP A 42 -4.80 -5.08 1.88
CA TRP A 42 -4.17 -3.88 2.42
C TRP A 42 -3.04 -3.32 1.55
N GLU A 43 -2.12 -4.14 1.03
CA GLU A 43 -1.00 -3.64 0.24
C GLU A 43 -1.47 -3.03 -1.09
N ALA A 44 -2.51 -3.60 -1.69
CA ALA A 44 -3.18 -3.02 -2.84
C ALA A 44 -3.81 -1.66 -2.50
N SER A 45 -4.56 -1.57 -1.39
CA SER A 45 -5.14 -0.30 -0.91
C SER A 45 -4.08 0.74 -0.54
N ARG A 46 -2.96 0.32 0.07
CA ARG A 46 -1.82 1.17 0.41
C ARG A 46 -1.15 1.72 -0.85
N THR A 47 -0.97 0.89 -1.87
CA THR A 47 -0.40 1.33 -3.16
C THR A 47 -1.30 2.37 -3.82
N GLN A 48 -2.61 2.13 -3.85
CA GLN A 48 -3.57 3.11 -4.38
C GLN A 48 -3.58 4.41 -3.58
N LEU A 49 -3.60 4.34 -2.25
CA LEU A 49 -3.52 5.50 -1.36
C LEU A 49 -2.27 6.35 -1.64
N LEU A 50 -1.11 5.72 -1.80
CA LEU A 50 0.14 6.42 -2.10
C LEU A 50 0.10 7.08 -3.48
N ALA A 51 -0.49 6.40 -4.48
CA ALA A 51 -0.67 6.98 -5.82
C ALA A 51 -1.61 8.19 -5.78
N ASP A 52 -2.76 8.07 -5.12
CA ASP A 52 -3.75 9.15 -5.02
C ASP A 52 -3.18 10.36 -4.29
N THR A 53 -2.49 10.16 -3.16
CA THR A 53 -1.93 11.25 -2.36
C THR A 53 -0.70 11.91 -2.99
N ALA A 54 -0.01 11.23 -3.92
CA ALA A 54 1.09 11.80 -4.69
C ALA A 54 0.63 12.70 -5.85
N ASP A 55 -0.59 12.49 -6.36
CA ASP A 55 -1.17 13.34 -7.41
C ASP A 55 -1.88 14.57 -6.79
N PRO A 56 -1.34 15.80 -6.95
CA PRO A 56 -1.96 17.00 -6.40
C PRO A 56 -3.29 17.37 -7.08
N ALA A 57 -3.61 16.79 -8.24
CA ALA A 57 -4.90 16.96 -8.91
C ALA A 57 -5.98 16.02 -8.38
N SER A 58 -5.60 14.97 -7.64
CA SER A 58 -6.56 14.10 -6.98
C SER A 58 -7.21 14.82 -5.79
N GLY A 59 -8.42 14.40 -5.41
CA GLY A 59 -9.08 14.95 -4.21
C GLY A 59 -8.26 14.73 -2.94
N ALA A 60 -7.57 13.59 -2.83
CA ALA A 60 -6.76 13.24 -1.67
C ALA A 60 -5.44 14.05 -1.61
N GLY A 61 -4.73 14.18 -2.74
CA GLY A 61 -3.50 14.95 -2.83
C GLY A 61 -3.74 16.44 -2.62
N ALA A 62 -4.84 16.98 -3.18
CA ALA A 62 -5.26 18.35 -2.94
C ALA A 62 -5.62 18.63 -1.47
N ALA A 63 -6.31 17.70 -0.80
CA ALA A 63 -6.70 17.83 0.60
C ALA A 63 -5.51 17.78 1.57
N LEU A 64 -4.54 16.90 1.31
CA LEU A 64 -3.34 16.76 2.15
C LEU A 64 -2.34 17.91 1.94
N GLY A 65 -2.23 18.45 0.71
CA GLY A 65 -1.25 19.47 0.34
C GLY A 65 0.21 19.00 0.34
N SER A 66 0.47 17.76 0.73
CA SER A 66 1.79 17.10 0.72
C SER A 66 1.58 15.59 0.63
N PRO A 67 2.40 14.86 -0.17
CA PRO A 67 2.30 13.40 -0.24
C PRO A 67 2.56 12.73 1.11
N LEU A 68 2.03 11.52 1.27
CA LEU A 68 2.37 10.65 2.41
C LEU A 68 3.80 10.15 2.27
N ASP A 69 4.51 10.03 3.40
CA ASP A 69 5.77 9.32 3.51
C ASP A 69 5.48 7.81 3.48
N PRO A 70 5.88 7.08 2.41
CA PRO A 70 5.53 5.67 2.22
C PRO A 70 5.95 4.78 3.39
N GLU A 71 7.09 5.07 4.02
CA GLU A 71 7.62 4.26 5.12
C GLU A 71 6.84 4.47 6.43
N SER A 72 6.07 5.55 6.52
CA SER A 72 5.27 5.89 7.69
C SER A 72 3.83 5.38 7.63
N VAL A 73 3.37 4.86 6.49
CA VAL A 73 1.99 4.40 6.33
C VAL A 73 1.82 3.06 7.04
N VAL A 74 1.00 3.06 8.09
CA VAL A 74 0.75 1.90 8.94
C VAL A 74 -0.74 1.59 8.95
N LEU A 75 -1.08 0.30 8.78
CA LEU A 75 -2.41 -0.22 9.04
C LEU A 75 -2.66 -0.24 10.55
N LEU A 76 -3.71 0.44 10.99
CA LEU A 76 -4.17 0.43 12.36
C LEU A 76 -5.21 -0.66 12.58
N GLU A 77 -6.22 -0.70 11.71
CA GLU A 77 -7.34 -1.64 11.85
C GLU A 77 -7.98 -1.96 10.48
N GLU A 78 -8.41 -3.22 10.30
CA GLU A 78 -9.30 -3.61 9.21
C GLU A 78 -10.76 -3.49 9.69
N LEU A 79 -11.53 -2.68 8.99
CA LEU A 79 -12.92 -2.37 9.33
C LEU A 79 -13.86 -3.46 8.80
N ALA A 80 -14.99 -3.64 9.49
CA ALA A 80 -15.98 -4.65 9.13
C ALA A 80 -16.61 -4.46 7.73
N ASP A 81 -16.53 -3.25 7.17
CA ASP A 81 -17.01 -2.92 5.83
C ASP A 81 -15.95 -3.09 4.72
N GLY A 82 -14.77 -3.63 5.06
CA GLY A 82 -13.66 -3.84 4.14
C GLY A 82 -12.75 -2.62 3.95
N GLY A 83 -12.97 -1.54 4.71
CA GLY A 83 -12.05 -0.40 4.75
C GLY A 83 -10.83 -0.66 5.62
N TYR A 84 -9.75 0.07 5.37
CA TYR A 84 -8.50 -0.03 6.14
C TYR A 84 -8.20 1.30 6.84
N LEU A 85 -8.35 1.32 8.16
CA LEU A 85 -7.95 2.47 8.98
C LEU A 85 -6.43 2.55 9.00
N PHE A 86 -5.89 3.71 8.60
CA PHE A 86 -4.45 3.92 8.55
C PHE A 86 -4.05 5.22 9.25
N ALA A 87 -2.79 5.26 9.65
CA ALA A 87 -2.10 6.47 10.05
C ALA A 87 -0.77 6.57 9.31
N ALA A 88 -0.34 7.81 9.06
CA ALA A 88 0.87 8.11 8.34
C ALA A 88 1.40 9.49 8.70
N ARG A 89 2.63 9.76 8.28
CA ARG A 89 3.16 11.11 8.19
C ARG A 89 3.14 11.56 6.74
N THR A 90 2.94 12.86 6.52
CA THR A 90 3.27 13.45 5.23
C THR A 90 4.77 13.67 5.13
N THR A 91 5.29 13.81 3.91
CA THR A 91 6.69 14.19 3.66
C THR A 91 7.04 15.56 4.26
N ALA A 92 6.06 16.44 4.46
CA ALA A 92 6.20 17.70 5.19
C ALA A 92 6.16 17.56 6.74
N GLY A 93 5.96 16.34 7.25
CA GLY A 93 5.99 16.03 8.67
C GLY A 93 4.67 16.26 9.42
N PHE A 94 3.54 16.42 8.73
CA PHE A 94 2.21 16.44 9.35
C PHE A 94 1.75 15.02 9.69
N LEU A 95 0.85 14.87 10.66
CA LEU A 95 0.12 13.63 10.85
C LEU A 95 -0.98 13.57 9.78
N ALA A 96 -1.25 12.36 9.28
CA ALA A 96 -2.40 12.07 8.44
C ALA A 96 -3.03 10.76 8.91
N ALA A 97 -4.35 10.69 8.90
CA ALA A 97 -5.10 9.49 9.25
C ALA A 97 -6.38 9.42 8.42
N GLY A 98 -6.88 8.20 8.22
CA GLY A 98 -8.04 8.03 7.36
C GLY A 98 -8.40 6.57 7.10
N VAL A 99 -9.36 6.37 6.21
CA VAL A 99 -9.79 5.04 5.76
C VAL A 99 -9.42 4.90 4.29
N ALA A 100 -8.57 3.93 3.98
CA ALA A 100 -8.25 3.55 2.61
C ALA A 100 -9.27 2.51 2.11
N ARG A 101 -9.80 2.74 0.90
CA ARG A 101 -10.73 1.83 0.23
C ARG A 101 -10.46 1.77 -1.27
N PRO A 102 -10.94 0.73 -1.98
CA PRO A 102 -10.80 0.63 -3.44
C PRO A 102 -11.45 1.79 -4.20
N GLU A 103 -12.51 2.39 -3.66
CA GLU A 103 -13.24 3.50 -4.31
C GLU A 103 -12.52 4.85 -4.13
N GLY A 104 -11.54 4.91 -3.23
CA GLY A 104 -10.78 6.10 -2.89
C GLY A 104 -10.65 6.29 -1.37
N PRO A 105 -9.58 6.95 -0.91
CA PRO A 105 -9.35 7.16 0.51
C PRO A 105 -10.12 8.37 1.05
N THR A 106 -10.59 8.28 2.29
CA THR A 106 -10.97 9.45 3.09
C THR A 106 -9.82 9.78 4.01
N ILE A 107 -9.31 11.02 3.98
CA ILE A 107 -8.08 11.40 4.69
C ILE A 107 -8.26 12.73 5.40
N CYS A 108 -7.69 12.80 6.60
CA CYS A 108 -7.60 13.98 7.44
C CYS A 108 -6.12 14.24 7.74
N ALA A 109 -5.72 15.51 7.81
CA ALA A 109 -4.36 15.90 8.19
C ALA A 109 -4.37 16.88 9.36
N SER A 110 -3.34 16.80 10.20
CA SER A 110 -3.12 17.76 11.27
C SER A 110 -2.52 19.04 10.70
N ALA A 111 -2.84 20.18 11.30
CA ALA A 111 -2.07 21.40 11.11
C ALA A 111 -0.77 21.40 11.94
N ASP A 112 -0.66 20.51 12.93
CA ASP A 112 0.51 20.38 13.80
C ASP A 112 1.51 19.34 13.25
N ARG A 113 2.81 19.62 13.38
CA ARG A 113 3.92 18.72 13.04
C ARG A 113 4.63 18.16 14.27
N SER A 114 4.24 18.57 15.47
CA SER A 114 4.90 18.20 16.72
C SER A 114 4.89 16.67 16.94
N PRO A 115 5.74 16.16 17.84
CA PRO A 115 5.71 14.75 18.25
C PRO A 115 4.39 14.34 18.91
N ASN A 116 3.59 15.29 19.40
CA ASN A 116 2.29 15.04 20.05
C ASN A 116 1.10 15.37 19.15
N ALA A 117 1.34 15.62 17.86
CA ALA A 117 0.30 15.93 16.90
C ALA A 117 -0.80 14.87 16.93
N GLU A 118 -2.04 15.35 16.98
CA GLU A 118 -3.25 14.55 16.98
C GLU A 118 -4.23 15.06 15.91
N ILE A 119 -5.12 14.17 15.50
CA ILE A 119 -6.22 14.44 14.58
C ILE A 119 -7.46 13.78 15.15
N ALA A 120 -8.55 14.53 15.17
CA ALA A 120 -9.89 13.98 15.27
C ALA A 120 -10.61 14.30 13.96
N CYS A 121 -11.20 13.30 13.31
CA CYS A 121 -12.05 13.55 12.16
C CYS A 121 -13.16 12.51 12.00
N GLU A 122 -14.17 12.90 11.24
CA GLU A 122 -15.33 12.06 10.95
C GLU A 122 -15.33 11.66 9.50
N VAL A 123 -15.58 10.37 9.25
CA VAL A 123 -15.77 9.80 7.93
C VAL A 123 -17.25 9.54 7.74
N TRP A 124 -17.83 10.15 6.71
CA TRP A 124 -19.25 10.07 6.39
C TRP A 124 -19.47 9.03 5.30
N ARG A 125 -20.49 8.17 5.46
CA ARG A 125 -20.90 7.22 4.40
C ARG A 125 -21.86 7.89 3.42
N SER A 126 -22.68 8.81 3.91
CA SER A 126 -23.58 9.68 3.14
C SER A 126 -23.78 11.00 3.87
N ASP A 127 -24.47 11.96 3.25
CA ASP A 127 -24.72 13.30 3.82
C ASP A 127 -25.41 13.25 5.21
N ASP A 128 -26.13 12.17 5.51
CA ASP A 128 -26.87 12.01 6.77
C ASP A 128 -26.38 10.86 7.66
N GLU A 129 -25.44 10.04 7.18
CA GLU A 129 -24.94 8.85 7.90
C GLU A 129 -23.45 8.96 8.21
N ARG A 130 -23.13 9.14 9.50
CA ARG A 130 -21.76 9.04 9.99
C ARG A 130 -21.31 7.58 9.85
N GLY A 131 -20.18 7.37 9.19
CA GLY A 131 -19.54 6.06 9.20
C GLY A 131 -18.75 5.87 10.48
N TYR A 132 -17.76 6.75 10.71
CA TYR A 132 -16.78 6.61 11.78
C TYR A 132 -16.37 7.97 12.36
N GLY A 133 -16.18 8.04 13.67
CA GLY A 133 -15.32 9.03 14.33
C GLY A 133 -13.94 8.43 14.54
N ILE A 134 -12.89 9.12 14.11
CA ILE A 134 -11.50 8.67 14.19
C ILE A 134 -10.72 9.68 15.00
N TRP A 135 -10.04 9.22 16.05
CA TRP A 135 -8.98 9.98 16.72
C TRP A 135 -7.66 9.24 16.55
N VAL A 136 -6.61 9.94 16.16
CA VAL A 136 -5.24 9.40 16.02
C VAL A 136 -4.24 10.39 16.59
N GLN A 137 -3.25 9.88 17.32
CA GLN A 137 -2.13 10.65 17.83
C GLN A 137 -0.82 9.90 17.66
N ARG A 138 0.25 10.64 17.38
CA ARG A 138 1.61 10.09 17.41
C ARG A 138 1.98 9.57 18.80
N SER A 139 2.71 8.46 18.85
CA SER A 139 3.12 7.86 20.11
C SER A 139 4.40 7.05 19.95
N ASP A 140 5.45 7.45 20.66
CA ASP A 140 6.73 6.73 20.69
C ASP A 140 6.66 5.41 21.49
N THR A 141 5.54 5.20 22.21
CA THR A 141 5.32 4.01 23.05
C THR A 141 4.43 2.96 22.39
N ALA A 142 3.66 3.34 21.37
CA ALA A 142 2.81 2.40 20.65
C ALA A 142 3.64 1.62 19.60
N PRO A 143 3.44 0.30 19.43
CA PRO A 143 4.19 -0.49 18.44
C PRO A 143 4.08 0.01 16.99
N SER A 144 2.94 0.60 16.64
CA SER A 144 2.66 1.21 15.33
C SER A 144 3.25 2.61 15.18
N GLY A 145 3.74 3.23 16.26
CA GLY A 145 4.07 4.65 16.32
C GLY A 145 2.85 5.57 16.50
N PHE A 146 1.64 5.01 16.62
CA PHE A 146 0.39 5.75 16.74
C PHE A 146 -0.56 5.15 17.79
N ARG A 147 -1.26 6.01 18.52
CA ARG A 147 -2.46 5.64 19.27
C ARG A 147 -3.67 6.05 18.46
N TYR A 148 -4.73 5.26 18.56
CA TYR A 148 -5.97 5.61 17.90
C TYR A 148 -7.18 5.16 18.72
N GLU A 149 -8.29 5.86 18.49
CA GLU A 149 -9.63 5.49 18.95
C GLU A 149 -10.57 5.56 17.75
N LEU A 150 -11.47 4.60 17.66
CA LEU A 150 -12.45 4.48 16.60
C LEU A 150 -13.84 4.39 17.22
N GLU A 151 -14.71 5.34 16.88
CA GLU A 151 -16.10 5.35 17.29
C GLU A 151 -17.01 5.04 16.09
N TYR A 152 -17.73 3.94 16.19
CA TYR A 152 -18.85 3.64 15.29
C TYR A 152 -20.09 4.37 15.81
N GLY A 153 -20.84 5.06 14.95
CA GLY A 153 -22.06 5.72 15.42
C GLY A 153 -23.15 5.82 14.37
N GLU A 154 -24.40 5.57 14.79
CA GLU A 154 -25.55 6.32 14.27
C GLU A 154 -25.54 7.71 14.91
N ARG A 155 -25.97 8.74 14.16
CA ARG A 155 -26.03 10.13 14.61
C ARG A 155 -26.80 10.23 15.94
N ALA A 156 -26.22 10.86 16.96
CA ALA A 156 -27.01 11.25 18.13
C ALA A 156 -28.15 12.20 17.66
N PRO A 157 -29.40 11.97 18.09
CA PRO A 157 -30.57 12.71 17.59
C PRO A 157 -30.51 14.21 17.85
#